data_AF-A0A0R3QE34-F1
#
_entry.id   AF-A0A0R3QE34-F1
#
_cell.length_a   1.000
_cell.length_b   1.000
_cell.length_c   1.000
_cell.angle_alpha   90.00
_cell.angle_beta   90.00
_cell.angle_gamma   90.00
#
_symmetry.space_group_name_H-M   'P 1'
#
loop_
_entity.id
_entity.type
_entity.pdbx_description
1 polymer ?
#
loop_
_entity_poly.entity_id
_entity_poly.type
_entity_poly.pdbx_seq_one_letter_code
_entity_poly.pdbx_strand_id
1 'polypeptide(L)'
;MNFSLEVGGCESGTPVLYLEHVQVLATFRFGKRGDLKLTLFSPRGTSSVLLPPRPQDFNSNGIHKWPFLSVQTWGEDPRGTWTLMVESVSTNRNIGGTFHDWSLLLYGTAEPAQPNDPRHPSNPSPSSVESPFDRITQHIASQLR
;
A
#
# COMPACT_ATOMS: atom_id res chain seq x y z
N MET A 1 -2.75 3.52 12.70
CA MET A 1 -3.71 2.49 12.24
C MET A 1 -3.10 1.77 11.06
N ASN A 2 -3.31 0.45 10.98
CA ASN A 2 -2.73 -0.37 9.91
C ASN A 2 -3.86 -1.02 9.10
N PHE A 3 -3.70 -1.04 7.78
CA PHE A 3 -4.55 -1.77 6.84
C PHE A 3 -3.70 -2.76 6.09
N SER A 4 -4.15 -4.01 6.00
CA SER A 4 -3.39 -5.06 5.32
C SER A 4 -4.20 -5.67 4.18
N LEU A 5 -3.51 -6.01 3.08
CA LEU A 5 -4.07 -6.71 1.94
C LEU A 5 -3.19 -7.91 1.63
N GLU A 6 -3.82 -9.06 1.43
CA GLU A 6 -3.14 -10.24 0.90
C GLU A 6 -3.17 -10.18 -0.63
N VAL A 7 -2.02 -10.35 -1.26
CA VAL A 7 -1.86 -10.17 -2.71
C VAL A 7 -1.30 -11.43 -3.34
N GLY A 8 -2.02 -11.99 -4.33
CA GLY A 8 -1.59 -13.15 -5.12
C GLY A 8 -0.76 -12.82 -6.37
N GLY A 9 -0.54 -11.54 -6.70
CA GLY A 9 0.28 -11.14 -7.84
C GLY A 9 -0.43 -11.25 -9.21
N CYS A 10 -1.75 -11.10 -9.24
CA CYS A 10 -2.59 -11.09 -10.45
C CYS A 10 -2.63 -12.44 -11.22
N GLU A 11 -2.87 -13.54 -10.50
CA GLU A 11 -2.84 -14.91 -11.02
C GLU A 11 -3.83 -15.18 -12.17
N SER A 12 -4.92 -14.41 -12.29
CA SER A 12 -5.93 -14.58 -13.34
C SER A 12 -5.50 -14.03 -14.72
N GLY A 13 -4.29 -13.47 -14.84
CA GLY A 13 -3.75 -12.89 -16.07
C GLY A 13 -2.23 -13.05 -16.16
N THR A 14 -1.54 -12.08 -16.77
CA THR A 14 -0.07 -12.05 -16.69
C THR A 14 0.33 -11.64 -15.27
N PRO A 15 1.02 -12.49 -14.51
CA PRO A 15 1.36 -12.17 -13.13
C PRO A 15 2.43 -11.09 -13.07
N VAL A 16 2.42 -10.33 -11.97
CA VAL A 16 3.55 -9.47 -11.61
C VAL A 16 4.38 -10.24 -10.60
N LEU A 17 5.58 -10.63 -11.00
CA LEU A 17 6.55 -11.33 -10.13
C LEU A 17 7.74 -10.42 -9.78
N TYR A 18 8.02 -9.41 -10.59
CA TYR A 18 9.10 -8.45 -10.36
C TYR A 18 8.54 -7.04 -10.40
N LEU A 19 8.49 -6.39 -9.24
CA LEU A 19 7.97 -5.03 -9.14
C LEU A 19 8.85 -3.99 -9.83
N GLU A 20 8.22 -2.97 -10.38
CA GLU A 20 8.87 -1.75 -10.85
C GLU A 20 8.31 -0.54 -10.08
N HIS A 21 7.00 -0.33 -10.20
CA HIS A 21 6.31 0.77 -9.52
C HIS A 21 5.18 0.22 -8.66
N VAL A 22 5.02 0.81 -7.48
CA VAL A 22 3.89 0.55 -6.60
C VAL A 22 3.15 1.85 -6.36
N GLN A 23 1.83 1.84 -6.53
CA GLN A 23 0.97 2.97 -6.20
C GLN A 23 -0.04 2.61 -5.12
N VAL A 24 -0.21 3.52 -4.17
CA VAL A 24 -1.31 3.52 -3.21
C VAL A 24 -2.23 4.67 -3.59
N LEU A 25 -3.41 4.33 -4.11
CA LEU A 25 -4.49 5.31 -4.28
C LEU A 25 -5.25 5.39 -2.97
N ALA A 26 -5.22 6.53 -2.29
CA ALA A 26 -5.87 6.69 -0.99
C ALA A 26 -6.87 7.86 -0.97
N THR A 27 -7.97 7.67 -0.25
CA THR A 27 -8.94 8.71 0.08
C THR A 27 -9.03 8.84 1.59
N PHE A 28 -8.71 10.02 2.12
CA PHE A 28 -8.82 10.29 3.55
C PHE A 28 -9.06 11.78 3.82
N ARG A 29 -9.60 12.08 4.99
CA ARG A 29 -9.75 13.43 5.51
C ARG A 29 -9.17 13.51 6.90
N PHE A 30 -8.52 14.61 7.25
CA PHE A 30 -7.95 14.84 8.57
C PHE A 30 -7.98 16.33 8.89
N GLY A 31 -8.20 16.70 10.16
CA GLY A 31 -8.37 18.10 10.55
C GLY A 31 -7.15 18.98 10.25
N LYS A 32 -5.95 18.39 10.23
CA LYS A 32 -4.72 19.01 9.69
C LYS A 32 -3.95 17.98 8.87
N ARG A 33 -4.15 17.99 7.56
CA ARG A 33 -3.59 17.00 6.61
C ARG A 33 -2.08 16.82 6.73
N GLY A 34 -1.33 17.88 7.02
CA GLY A 34 0.12 17.83 7.20
C GLY A 34 0.62 17.02 8.39
N ASP A 35 -0.27 16.69 9.34
CA ASP A 35 0.08 15.87 10.51
C ASP A 35 -0.01 14.36 10.21
N LEU A 36 -0.53 13.96 9.04
CA LEU A 36 -0.58 12.54 8.67
C LEU A 36 0.73 12.07 8.05
N LYS A 37 1.10 10.84 8.40
CA LYS A 37 2.20 10.07 7.80
C LYS A 37 1.66 8.74 7.27
N LEU A 38 1.96 8.42 6.01
CA LEU A 38 1.64 7.13 5.39
C LEU A 38 2.94 6.38 5.11
N THR A 39 3.02 5.14 5.56
CA THR A 39 4.12 4.22 5.28
C THR A 39 3.57 2.91 4.74
N LEU A 40 4.08 2.46 3.59
CA LEU A 40 3.74 1.18 3.00
C LEU A 40 4.85 0.17 3.28
N PHE A 41 4.48 -1.02 3.73
CA PHE A 41 5.37 -2.15 3.95
C PHE A 41 5.09 -3.24 2.91
N SER A 42 6.13 -3.68 2.21
CA SER A 42 6.06 -4.82 1.28
C SER A 42 6.10 -6.15 2.02
N PRO A 43 5.72 -7.27 1.36
CA PRO A 43 5.83 -8.62 1.93
C PRO A 43 7.26 -8.99 2.33
N ARG A 44 8.28 -8.42 1.66
CA ARG A 44 9.69 -8.62 2.00
C ARG A 44 10.18 -7.71 3.14
N GLY A 45 9.33 -6.84 3.67
CA GLY A 45 9.63 -5.95 4.79
C GLY A 45 10.17 -4.57 4.39
N THR A 46 10.22 -4.24 3.09
CA THR A 46 10.68 -2.92 2.64
C THR A 46 9.69 -1.85 3.04
N SER A 47 10.18 -0.80 3.71
CA SER A 47 9.38 0.31 4.22
C SER A 47 9.49 1.53 3.30
N SER A 48 8.37 1.91 2.66
CA SER A 48 8.26 3.09 1.80
C SER A 48 7.43 4.20 2.47
N VAL A 49 8.04 5.34 2.79
CA VAL A 49 7.30 6.51 3.30
C VAL A 49 6.67 7.24 2.12
N LEU A 50 5.35 7.11 1.99
CA LEU A 50 4.56 7.63 0.87
C LEU A 50 4.12 9.08 1.09
N LEU A 51 3.80 9.43 2.34
CA LEU A 51 3.46 10.78 2.75
C LEU A 51 4.22 11.07 4.05
N PRO A 52 5.30 11.88 4.02
CA PRO A 52 5.93 12.35 5.25
C PRO A 52 5.10 13.48 5.89
N PRO A 53 5.29 13.76 7.20
CA PRO A 53 4.70 14.92 7.84
C PRO A 53 5.12 16.22 7.14
N ARG A 54 4.17 17.14 6.98
CA ARG A 54 4.38 18.45 6.36
C ARG A 54 3.87 19.53 7.31
N PRO A 55 4.71 20.06 8.21
CA PRO A 55 4.28 20.95 9.30
C PRO A 55 3.47 22.17 8.88
N GLN A 56 3.73 22.68 7.67
CA GLN A 56 3.09 23.87 7.08
C GLN A 56 1.78 23.57 6.31
N ASP A 57 1.37 22.31 6.21
CA ASP A 57 0.13 21.93 5.54
C ASP A 57 -1.05 21.87 6.52
N PHE A 58 -1.70 23.02 6.71
CA PHE A 58 -2.85 23.20 7.60
C PHE A 58 -4.20 22.82 6.98
N ASN A 59 -4.21 22.24 5.78
CA ASN A 59 -5.44 21.94 5.04
C ASN A 59 -6.29 20.84 5.73
N SER A 60 -7.61 21.01 5.77
CA SER A 60 -8.55 20.07 6.39
C SER A 60 -9.51 19.37 5.40
N ASN A 61 -9.34 19.62 4.10
CA ASN A 61 -10.17 19.06 3.03
C ASN A 61 -9.80 17.59 2.72
N GLY A 62 -8.63 17.13 3.19
CA GLY A 62 -8.16 15.78 2.94
C GLY A 62 -7.55 15.60 1.55
N ILE A 63 -7.63 14.37 1.05
CA ILE A 63 -7.14 13.91 -0.24
C ILE A 63 -8.14 12.88 -0.79
N HIS A 64 -8.39 12.92 -2.10
CA HIS A 64 -9.30 12.00 -2.79
C HIS A 64 -8.58 11.25 -3.90
N LYS A 65 -8.58 9.91 -3.82
CA LYS A 65 -7.97 9.00 -4.81
C LYS A 65 -6.58 9.43 -5.30
N TRP A 66 -5.74 9.92 -4.39
CA TRP A 66 -4.41 10.41 -4.77
C TRP A 66 -3.42 9.25 -4.93
N PRO A 67 -2.70 9.16 -6.06
CA PRO A 67 -1.76 8.08 -6.33
C PRO A 67 -0.39 8.38 -5.70
N PHE A 68 -0.16 7.90 -4.49
CA PHE A 68 1.19 7.89 -3.92
C PHE A 68 2.02 6.79 -4.58
N LEU A 69 3.20 7.12 -5.10
CA LEU A 69 4.05 6.19 -5.83
C LEU A 69 5.36 5.91 -5.08
N SER A 70 5.81 4.67 -5.13
CA SER A 70 7.15 4.24 -4.70
C SER A 70 7.80 3.33 -5.76
N VAL A 71 9.12 3.41 -5.82
CA VAL A 71 10.01 2.51 -6.59
C VAL A 71 10.98 1.76 -5.67
N GLN A 72 10.83 1.87 -4.36
CA GLN A 72 11.79 1.32 -3.39
C GLN A 72 11.73 -0.21 -3.29
N THR A 73 10.67 -0.83 -3.83
CA THR A 73 10.44 -2.28 -3.85
C THR A 73 10.81 -2.89 -5.21
N TRP A 74 11.65 -2.23 -6.00
CA TRP A 74 12.00 -2.70 -7.35
C TRP A 74 12.61 -4.11 -7.33
N GLY A 75 12.11 -5.01 -8.19
CA GLY A 75 12.53 -6.40 -8.32
C GLY A 75 12.00 -7.34 -7.23
N GLU A 76 11.26 -6.84 -6.25
CA GLU A 76 10.62 -7.70 -5.24
C GLU A 76 9.47 -8.51 -5.82
N ASP A 77 9.28 -9.71 -5.28
CA ASP A 77 8.05 -10.49 -5.45
C ASP A 77 6.92 -9.79 -4.69
N PRO A 78 5.84 -9.34 -5.36
CA PRO A 78 4.76 -8.63 -4.69
C PRO A 78 3.82 -9.54 -3.91
N ARG A 79 3.96 -10.87 -4.01
CA ARG A 79 3.03 -11.81 -3.38
C ARG A 79 3.20 -11.83 -1.87
N GLY A 80 2.07 -11.88 -1.17
CA GLY A 80 2.00 -11.89 0.29
C GLY A 80 1.30 -10.65 0.85
N THR A 81 1.52 -10.41 2.15
CA THR A 81 0.83 -9.34 2.88
C THR A 81 1.49 -7.98 2.68
N TRP A 82 0.75 -7.04 2.12
CA TRP A 82 1.08 -5.61 2.14
C TRP A 82 0.43 -4.92 3.32
N THR A 83 1.13 -3.97 3.95
CA THR A 83 0.55 -3.18 5.04
C THR A 83 0.72 -1.68 4.81
N LEU A 84 -0.39 -0.95 4.78
CA LEU A 84 -0.42 0.51 4.81
C LEU A 84 -0.62 0.98 6.26
N MET A 85 0.40 1.63 6.81
CA MET A 85 0.37 2.25 8.12
C MET A 85 0.08 3.74 8.00
N VAL A 86 -0.93 4.20 8.73
CA VAL A 86 -1.37 5.60 8.81
C VAL A 86 -1.18 6.09 10.23
N GLU A 87 -0.36 7.13 10.40
CA GLU A 87 -0.02 7.71 11.69
C GLU A 87 -0.38 9.20 11.71
N SER A 88 -0.71 9.73 12.89
CA SER A 88 -0.84 11.17 13.13
C SER A 88 0.28 11.61 14.06
N VAL A 89 1.02 12.65 13.69
CA VAL A 89 1.98 13.32 14.57
C VAL A 89 1.36 14.49 15.33
N SER A 90 0.04 14.68 15.22
CA SER A 90 -0.64 15.81 15.86
C SER A 90 -0.57 15.71 17.38
N THR A 91 -0.21 16.81 18.02
CA THR A 91 -0.25 16.91 19.50
C THR A 91 -1.63 17.32 20.01
N ASN A 92 -2.53 17.75 19.12
CA ASN A 92 -3.89 18.15 19.47
C ASN A 92 -4.84 16.96 19.44
N ARG A 93 -5.24 16.48 20.62
CA ARG A 93 -6.14 15.33 20.80
C ARG A 93 -7.57 15.53 20.27
N ASN A 94 -7.94 16.76 19.91
CA ASN A 94 -9.24 17.07 19.32
C ASN A 94 -9.22 17.05 17.79
N ILE A 95 -8.04 16.90 17.17
CA ILE A 95 -7.90 16.78 15.72
C ILE A 95 -7.93 15.30 15.37
N GLY A 96 -8.90 14.92 14.55
CA GLY A 96 -9.02 13.58 13.99
C GLY A 96 -9.41 13.62 12.53
N GLY A 97 -9.81 12.47 12.01
CA GLY A 97 -10.28 12.33 10.65
C GLY A 97 -10.76 10.93 10.31
N THR A 98 -10.89 10.70 9.01
CA THR A 98 -11.43 9.46 8.45
C THR A 98 -10.55 8.98 7.30
N PHE A 99 -10.17 7.72 7.34
CA PHE A 99 -9.59 7.02 6.20
C PHE A 99 -10.72 6.26 5.51
N HIS A 100 -11.02 6.58 4.25
CA HIS A 100 -12.23 6.12 3.57
C HIS A 100 -12.01 4.86 2.73
N ASP A 101 -10.95 4.86 1.93
CA ASP A 101 -10.55 3.73 1.12
C ASP A 101 -9.08 3.84 0.71
N TRP A 102 -8.56 2.71 0.26
CA TRP A 102 -7.34 2.68 -0.51
C TRP A 102 -7.34 1.53 -1.52
N SER A 103 -6.45 1.63 -2.51
CA SER A 103 -6.18 0.57 -3.47
C SER A 103 -4.68 0.48 -3.70
N LEU A 104 -4.20 -0.75 -3.89
CA LEU A 104 -2.81 -1.03 -4.22
C LEU A 104 -2.72 -1.40 -5.71
N LEU A 105 -1.92 -0.65 -6.45
CA LEU A 105 -1.66 -0.90 -7.87
C LEU A 105 -0.20 -1.29 -8.01
N LEU A 106 0.03 -2.42 -8.68
CA LEU A 106 1.33 -3.01 -8.88
C LEU A 106 1.67 -3.00 -10.37
N TYR A 107 2.85 -2.48 -10.69
CA TYR A 107 3.39 -2.46 -12.04
C TYR A 107 4.70 -3.26 -12.05
N GLY A 108 4.88 -4.08 -13.07
CA GLY A 108 6.08 -4.87 -13.23
C GLY A 108 5.89 -5.99 -14.24
N THR A 109 6.75 -7.00 -14.14
CA THR A 109 6.89 -8.06 -15.15
C THR A 109 6.71 -9.45 -14.54
N ALA A 110 6.37 -10.42 -15.40
CA ALA A 110 6.37 -11.85 -15.05
C ALA A 110 7.77 -12.46 -15.10
N GLU A 111 8.69 -11.83 -15.82
CA GLU A 111 10.05 -12.32 -16.06
C GLU A 111 11.08 -11.36 -15.47
N PRO A 112 12.26 -11.85 -15.05
CA PRO A 112 13.32 -11.00 -14.52
C PRO A 112 13.82 -10.00 -15.56
N ALA A 113 14.26 -8.82 -15.11
CA ALA A 113 14.74 -7.77 -15.99
C ALA A 113 16.10 -8.12 -16.62
N GLN A 114 16.97 -8.83 -15.88
CA GLN A 114 18.26 -9.30 -16.33
C GLN A 114 18.42 -10.83 -16.15
N PRO A 115 19.22 -11.51 -17.00
CA PRO A 115 19.40 -12.97 -16.91
C PRO A 115 19.92 -13.47 -15.55
N ASN A 116 20.63 -12.62 -14.81
CA ASN A 116 21.25 -12.94 -13.53
C ASN A 116 20.41 -12.52 -12.32
N ASP A 117 19.24 -11.92 -12.51
CA ASP A 117 18.38 -11.54 -11.40
C ASP A 117 17.83 -12.77 -10.67
N PRO A 118 17.58 -12.70 -9.36
CA PRO A 118 16.97 -13.79 -8.60
C PRO A 118 15.63 -14.18 -9.20
N ARG A 119 15.39 -15.47 -9.46
CA ARG A 119 14.10 -15.91 -10.02
C ARG A 119 13.08 -16.17 -8.93
N HIS A 120 11.91 -15.56 -9.07
CA HIS A 120 10.74 -15.86 -8.24
C HIS A 120 9.97 -17.04 -8.82
N PRO A 121 9.54 -18.02 -8.00
CA PRO A 121 8.85 -19.21 -8.49
C PRO A 121 7.49 -18.85 -9.09
N SER A 122 7.16 -19.42 -10.24
CA SER A 122 5.87 -19.19 -10.91
C SER A 122 4.67 -19.71 -10.13
N ASN A 123 4.84 -20.76 -9.32
CA ASN A 123 3.79 -21.27 -8.46
C ASN A 123 3.82 -20.58 -7.08
N PRO A 124 2.65 -20.16 -6.54
CA PRO A 124 2.57 -19.81 -5.13
C PRO A 124 2.95 -21.05 -4.30
N SER A 125 3.87 -20.88 -3.37
CA SER A 125 4.21 -21.92 -2.38
C SER A 125 2.93 -22.40 -1.68
N PRO A 126 2.75 -23.71 -1.41
CA PRO A 126 1.49 -24.29 -0.93
C PRO A 126 1.05 -23.87 0.49
N SER A 127 1.63 -22.81 1.06
CA SER A 127 1.25 -22.23 2.36
C SER A 127 0.09 -21.24 2.29
N SER A 128 -0.38 -20.82 1.10
CA SER A 128 -1.56 -19.97 0.96
C SER A 128 -2.81 -20.83 0.81
N VAL A 129 -3.43 -21.17 1.94
CA VAL A 129 -4.81 -21.66 1.98
C VAL A 129 -5.68 -20.64 1.23
N GLU A 130 -6.35 -21.08 0.17
CA GLU A 130 -7.37 -20.31 -0.57
C GLU A 130 -8.32 -19.64 0.43
N SER A 131 -8.20 -18.33 0.55
CA SER A 131 -9.10 -17.51 1.33
C SER A 131 -10.27 -17.13 0.41
N PRO A 132 -11.54 -17.36 0.79
CA PRO A 132 -12.71 -17.10 -0.07
C PRO A 132 -12.97 -15.62 -0.43
N PHE A 133 -11.98 -14.74 -0.25
CA PHE A 133 -12.15 -13.28 -0.28
C PHE A 133 -11.60 -12.58 -1.53
N ASP A 134 -11.29 -13.30 -2.60
CA ASP A 134 -10.78 -12.75 -3.88
C ASP A 134 -11.73 -11.80 -4.64
N ARG A 135 -12.84 -11.39 -4.04
CA ARG A 135 -13.62 -10.24 -4.46
C ARG A 135 -14.15 -9.45 -3.27
N ILE A 136 -13.28 -8.75 -2.56
CA ILE A 136 -13.73 -7.63 -1.73
C ILE A 136 -12.87 -6.41 -2.03
N THR A 137 -13.41 -5.49 -2.82
CA THR A 137 -13.09 -4.07 -2.64
C THR A 137 -13.48 -3.74 -1.20
N GLN A 138 -12.51 -3.80 -0.29
CA GLN A 138 -12.75 -3.48 1.11
C GLN A 138 -12.92 -1.96 1.20
N HIS A 139 -14.18 -1.50 1.16
CA HIS A 139 -14.53 -0.17 1.64
C HIS A 139 -14.38 -0.15 3.16
N ILE A 140 -13.14 -0.04 3.64
CA ILE A 140 -12.84 0.19 5.05
C ILE A 140 -12.84 1.69 5.28
N ALA A 141 -13.99 2.21 5.72
CA ALA A 141 -14.03 3.51 6.37
C ALA A 141 -13.61 3.33 7.83
N SER A 142 -12.45 3.87 8.22
CA SER A 142 -11.99 3.86 9.60
C SER A 142 -11.74 5.27 10.12
N GLN A 143 -11.94 5.43 11.42
CA GLN A 143 -11.71 6.70 12.11
C GLN A 143 -10.24 6.80 12.51
N LEU A 144 -9.58 7.89 12.11
CA LEU A 144 -8.26 8.28 12.58
C LEU A 144 -8.46 9.19 13.80
N ARG A 145 -8.03 8.73 14.98
CA ARG A 145 -8.01 9.53 16.21
C ARG A 145 -6.65 10.18 16.42
#